data_AF-A0A7J3W547-F1
#
_entry.id   AF-A0A7J3W547-F1
#
_cell.length_a   1.000
_cell.length_b   1.000
_cell.length_c   1.000
_cell.angle_alpha   90.00
_cell.angle_beta   90.00
_cell.angle_gamma   90.00
#
_symmetry.space_group_name_H-M   'P 1'
#
loop_
_entity.id
_entity.type
_entity.pdbx_description
1 polymer ?
#
loop_
_entity_poly.entity_id
_entity_poly.type
_entity_poly.pdbx_seq_one_letter_code
_entity_poly.pdbx_strand_id
1 'polypeptide(L)'
;MTEIKPERLPSKENLIEWYNSLLQLAEIVDRRYPVKGTFVWMPYGLKIMKKLVAILDGIFEENGIEEVYFPLFVPIEFARINEEWFKGFKTDAFYVEGENAILRPTGEPAMYPIFKYWIMEGELPIKIYQTVSSFRNEGKTTHTMIRDREITFWH
;
A
#
# COMPACT_ATOMS: atom_id res chain seq x y z
N MET A 1 8.54 -12.49 20.00
CA MET A 1 7.58 -12.26 21.11
C MET A 1 6.23 -12.78 20.65
N THR A 2 5.82 -13.93 21.18
CA THR A 2 4.49 -14.50 20.94
C THR A 2 3.45 -13.70 21.70
N GLU A 3 2.82 -12.71 21.07
CA GLU A 3 1.51 -12.26 21.54
C GLU A 3 0.58 -13.48 21.43
N ILE A 4 0.16 -13.97 22.60
CA ILE A 4 -0.82 -15.04 22.75
C ILE A 4 -2.15 -14.45 22.27
N LYS A 5 -2.86 -15.16 21.38
CA LYS A 5 -4.19 -14.75 20.90
C LYS A 5 -5.06 -14.40 22.12
N PRO A 6 -5.56 -13.16 22.24
CA PRO A 6 -6.26 -12.74 23.45
C PRO A 6 -7.54 -13.56 23.61
N GLU A 7 -7.86 -14.02 24.81
CA GLU A 7 -9.07 -14.84 25.05
C GLU A 7 -10.37 -14.02 24.99
N ARG A 8 -10.28 -12.72 25.29
CA ARG A 8 -11.41 -11.77 25.26
C ARG A 8 -10.95 -10.41 24.80
N LEU A 9 -11.89 -9.61 24.31
CA LEU A 9 -11.63 -8.21 23.98
C LEU A 9 -11.46 -7.37 25.26
N PRO A 10 -10.46 -6.46 25.32
CA PRO A 10 -10.30 -5.54 26.43
C PRO A 10 -11.40 -4.45 26.43
N SER A 11 -11.36 -3.52 27.38
CA SER A 11 -12.29 -2.37 27.40
C SER A 11 -12.09 -1.48 26.17
N LYS A 12 -13.18 -0.88 25.67
CA LYS A 12 -13.12 0.12 24.58
C LYS A 12 -12.50 1.46 25.01
N GLU A 13 -12.25 1.66 26.31
CA GLU A 13 -11.54 2.83 26.83
C GLU A 13 -10.13 2.95 26.24
N ASN A 14 -9.47 1.81 25.98
CA ASN A 14 -8.24 1.75 25.20
C ASN A 14 -8.53 1.25 23.78
N LEU A 15 -8.95 2.16 22.91
CA LEU A 15 -9.37 1.82 21.54
C LEU A 15 -8.26 1.12 20.75
N ILE A 16 -6.99 1.50 20.94
CA ILE A 16 -5.85 0.93 20.20
C ILE A 16 -5.66 -0.54 20.58
N GLU A 17 -5.66 -0.85 21.88
CA GLU A 17 -5.49 -2.22 22.37
C GLU A 17 -6.71 -3.08 22.02
N TRP A 18 -7.92 -2.53 22.14
CA TRP A 18 -9.15 -3.20 21.73
C TRP A 18 -9.14 -3.56 20.25
N TYR A 19 -8.77 -2.60 19.39
CA TYR A 19 -8.71 -2.79 17.95
C TYR A 19 -7.65 -3.84 17.56
N ASN A 20 -6.44 -3.74 18.11
CA ASN A 20 -5.40 -4.74 17.84
C ASN A 20 -5.79 -6.14 18.33
N SER A 21 -6.46 -6.25 19.47
CA SER A 21 -6.96 -7.52 20.00
C SER A 21 -8.06 -8.11 19.12
N LEU A 22 -8.95 -7.26 18.60
CA LEU A 22 -10.01 -7.65 17.67
C LEU A 22 -9.44 -8.24 16.39
N LEU A 23 -8.45 -7.59 15.78
CA LEU A 23 -7.83 -8.08 14.55
C LEU A 23 -7.18 -9.46 14.71
N GLN A 24 -6.54 -9.70 15.86
CA GLN A 24 -5.94 -11.00 16.18
C GLN A 24 -6.99 -12.07 16.49
N LEU A 25 -8.03 -11.72 17.26
CA LEU A 25 -9.13 -12.63 17.59
C LEU A 25 -9.91 -13.07 16.35
N ALA A 26 -10.18 -12.12 15.45
CA ALA A 26 -10.90 -12.34 14.20
C ALA A 26 -10.02 -12.96 13.10
N GLU A 27 -8.74 -13.23 13.38
CA GLU A 27 -7.79 -13.81 12.42
C GLU A 27 -7.77 -13.06 11.08
N ILE A 28 -7.74 -11.73 11.15
CA ILE A 28 -7.65 -10.86 9.96
C ILE A 28 -6.18 -10.66 9.58
N VAL A 29 -5.35 -10.32 10.56
CA VAL A 29 -3.91 -10.11 10.38
C VAL A 29 -3.12 -10.69 11.55
N ASP A 30 -1.88 -11.11 11.27
CA ASP A 30 -0.90 -11.54 12.26
C ASP A 30 0.25 -10.53 12.34
N ARG A 31 0.34 -9.88 13.51
CA ARG A 31 1.28 -8.81 13.82
C ARG A 31 2.63 -9.31 14.31
N ARG A 32 2.82 -10.62 14.45
CA ARG A 32 4.06 -11.23 14.94
C ARG A 32 5.20 -11.20 13.91
N TYR A 33 4.92 -10.73 12.69
CA TYR A 33 5.93 -10.55 11.66
C TYR A 33 7.01 -9.56 12.13
N PRO A 34 8.31 -9.91 12.07
CA PRO A 34 9.37 -9.18 12.78
C PRO A 34 9.82 -7.89 12.06
N VAL A 35 8.92 -7.25 11.30
CA VAL A 35 9.19 -5.98 10.62
C VAL A 35 8.13 -4.97 11.05
N LYS A 36 8.56 -3.90 11.71
CA LYS A 36 7.67 -2.83 12.19
C LYS A 36 6.87 -2.25 11.02
N GLY A 37 5.57 -2.02 11.25
CA GLY A 37 4.66 -1.43 10.26
C GLY A 37 4.28 -2.38 9.13
N THR A 38 4.45 -3.69 9.32
CA THR A 38 4.02 -4.73 8.39
C THR A 38 3.36 -5.85 9.19
N PHE A 39 2.52 -6.65 8.54
CA PHE A 39 1.81 -7.77 9.16
C PHE A 39 1.42 -8.79 8.09
N VAL A 40 1.16 -10.02 8.52
CA VAL A 40 0.70 -11.07 7.60
C VAL A 40 -0.82 -10.99 7.49
N TRP A 41 -1.35 -10.93 6.27
CA TRP A 41 -2.77 -11.13 6.03
C TRP A 41 -3.14 -12.60 6.22
N MET A 42 -4.00 -12.86 7.19
CA MET A 42 -4.51 -14.20 7.46
C MET A 42 -5.59 -14.58 6.44
N PRO A 43 -5.92 -15.87 6.25
CA PRO A 43 -6.85 -16.31 5.20
C PRO A 43 -8.21 -15.61 5.23
N TYR A 44 -8.77 -15.35 6.43
CA TYR A 44 -10.04 -14.66 6.57
C TYR A 44 -9.94 -13.19 6.16
N GLY A 45 -8.94 -12.45 6.67
CA GLY A 45 -8.68 -11.07 6.28
C GLY A 45 -8.39 -10.91 4.79
N LEU A 46 -7.53 -11.76 4.23
CA LEU A 46 -7.20 -11.73 2.81
C LEU A 46 -8.43 -11.99 1.92
N LYS A 47 -9.34 -12.87 2.34
CA LYS A 47 -10.60 -13.13 1.62
C LYS A 47 -11.52 -11.91 1.61
N ILE A 48 -11.57 -11.13 2.70
CA ILE A 48 -12.30 -9.86 2.75
C ILE A 48 -11.69 -8.88 1.76
N MET A 49 -10.37 -8.72 1.78
CA MET A 49 -9.67 -7.82 0.85
C MET A 49 -9.91 -8.18 -0.62
N LYS A 50 -9.80 -9.47 -0.98
CA LYS A 50 -10.10 -9.93 -2.34
C LYS A 50 -11.52 -9.63 -2.78
N LYS A 51 -12.50 -9.69 -1.88
CA LYS A 51 -13.89 -9.32 -2.18
C LYS A 51 -14.02 -7.82 -2.42
N LEU A 52 -13.33 -6.98 -1.64
CA LEU A 52 -13.33 -5.53 -1.83
C LEU A 52 -12.72 -5.15 -3.17
N VAL A 53 -11.56 -5.73 -3.49
CA VAL A 53 -10.89 -5.53 -4.79
C VAL A 53 -11.81 -5.94 -5.94
N ALA A 54 -12.41 -7.13 -5.90
CA ALA A 54 -13.33 -7.58 -6.96
C ALA A 54 -14.54 -6.66 -7.17
N ILE A 55 -15.05 -6.00 -6.11
CA ILE A 55 -16.12 -5.00 -6.23
C ILE A 55 -15.60 -3.75 -6.94
N LEU A 56 -14.41 -3.26 -6.56
CA LEU A 56 -13.80 -2.09 -7.18
C LEU A 56 -13.45 -2.35 -8.65
N ASP A 57 -12.90 -3.52 -8.96
CA ASP A 57 -12.56 -3.92 -10.32
C ASP A 57 -13.79 -3.92 -11.21
N GLY A 58 -14.92 -4.47 -10.73
CA GLY A 58 -16.20 -4.42 -11.44
C GLY A 58 -16.70 -3.00 -11.68
N ILE A 59 -16.59 -2.12 -10.67
CA ILE A 59 -16.95 -0.70 -10.82
C ILE A 59 -16.05 -0.02 -11.87
N PHE A 60 -14.74 -0.27 -11.85
CA PHE A 60 -13.80 0.32 -12.80
C PHE A 60 -14.04 -0.16 -14.22
N GLU A 61 -14.28 -1.46 -14.41
CA GLU A 61 -14.60 -2.06 -15.71
C GLU A 61 -15.90 -1.48 -16.29
N GLU A 62 -16.97 -1.38 -15.49
CA GLU A 62 -18.24 -0.77 -15.90
C GLU A 62 -18.09 0.71 -16.34
N ASN A 63 -17.06 1.40 -15.85
CA ASN A 63 -16.77 2.80 -16.18
C ASN A 63 -15.69 2.97 -17.27
N GLY A 64 -15.25 1.87 -17.90
CA GLY A 64 -14.21 1.87 -18.92
C GLY A 64 -12.84 2.33 -18.39
N ILE A 65 -12.53 1.95 -17.15
CA ILE A 65 -11.23 2.19 -16.51
C ILE A 65 -10.49 0.85 -16.49
N GLU A 66 -9.36 0.77 -17.18
CA GLU A 66 -8.65 -0.49 -17.38
C GLU A 66 -7.58 -0.73 -16.31
N GLU A 67 -7.44 -1.97 -15.86
CA GLU A 67 -6.35 -2.31 -14.95
C GLU A 67 -5.02 -2.41 -15.71
N VAL A 68 -3.98 -1.81 -15.16
CA VAL A 68 -2.60 -1.91 -15.64
C VAL A 68 -1.67 -2.27 -14.49
N TYR A 69 -0.46 -2.72 -14.81
CA TYR A 69 0.55 -2.98 -13.80
C TYR A 69 1.82 -2.16 -14.08
N PHE A 70 2.17 -1.28 -13.13
CA PHE A 70 3.48 -0.65 -13.11
C PHE A 70 4.39 -1.32 -12.08
N PRO A 71 5.70 -1.43 -12.37
CA PRO A 71 6.67 -1.99 -11.44
C PRO A 71 6.69 -1.28 -10.07
N LEU A 72 7.06 -2.05 -9.05
CA LEU A 72 7.30 -1.53 -7.69
C LEU A 72 8.56 -0.67 -7.59
N PHE A 73 9.56 -0.99 -8.40
CA PHE A 73 10.83 -0.27 -8.49
C PHE A 73 10.64 0.97 -9.36
N VAL A 74 11.03 2.12 -8.81
CA VAL A 74 10.96 3.41 -9.49
C VAL A 74 12.38 3.97 -9.62
N PRO A 75 12.88 4.20 -10.84
CA PRO A 75 14.15 4.86 -11.04
C PRO A 75 14.18 6.23 -10.34
N ILE A 76 15.29 6.56 -9.67
CA ILE A 76 15.41 7.85 -8.99
C ILE A 76 15.30 9.01 -9.99
N GLU A 77 15.74 8.83 -11.24
CA GLU A 77 15.56 9.81 -12.30
C GLU A 77 14.08 10.13 -12.55
N PHE A 78 13.21 9.12 -12.52
CA PHE A 78 11.77 9.31 -12.71
C PHE A 78 11.15 10.09 -11.55
N ALA A 79 11.53 9.74 -10.32
CA ALA A 79 11.10 10.47 -9.12
C ALA A 79 11.56 11.94 -9.13
N ARG A 80 12.76 12.21 -9.65
CA ARG A 80 13.35 13.56 -9.70
C ARG A 80 12.74 14.49 -10.76
N ILE A 81 11.93 13.98 -11.68
CA ILE A 81 11.21 14.83 -12.65
C ILE A 81 10.35 15.87 -11.92
N ASN A 82 9.76 15.50 -10.78
CA ASN A 82 9.09 16.43 -9.87
C ASN A 82 9.93 16.61 -8.60
N GLU A 83 10.80 17.62 -8.59
CA GLU A 83 11.68 17.88 -7.46
C GLU A 83 10.94 18.20 -6.16
N GLU A 84 9.81 18.91 -6.23
CA GLU A 84 9.02 19.27 -5.03
C GLU A 84 8.44 18.02 -4.38
N TRP A 85 7.85 17.14 -5.19
CA TRP A 85 7.38 15.84 -4.75
C TRP A 85 8.53 15.01 -4.16
N PHE A 86 9.66 14.93 -4.88
CA PHE A 86 10.81 14.15 -4.43
C PHE A 86 11.41 14.66 -3.11
N LYS A 87 11.51 15.99 -2.92
CA LYS A 87 11.99 16.60 -1.67
C LYS A 87 11.11 16.21 -0.48
N GLY A 88 9.78 16.16 -0.67
CA GLY A 88 8.83 15.73 0.36
C GLY A 88 8.95 14.25 0.73
N PHE A 89 9.22 13.38 -0.24
CA PHE A 89 9.29 11.93 -0.03
C PHE A 89 10.70 11.39 0.22
N LYS A 90 11.75 12.23 0.13
CA LYS A 90 13.14 11.78 0.24
C LYS A 90 13.42 11.04 1.55
N THR A 91 12.80 11.46 2.65
CA THR A 91 12.94 10.84 3.98
C THR A 91 12.09 9.59 4.15
N ASP A 92 10.98 9.52 3.43
CA ASP A 92 9.93 8.51 3.61
C ASP A 92 10.00 7.42 2.52
N ALA A 93 10.98 7.48 1.62
CA ALA A 93 11.21 6.47 0.59
C ALA A 93 12.14 5.35 1.08
N PHE A 94 11.89 4.13 0.61
CA PHE A 94 12.82 3.02 0.74
C PHE A 94 13.72 2.96 -0.48
N TYR A 95 15.03 3.00 -0.26
CA TYR A 95 16.04 2.91 -1.30
C TYR A 95 16.47 1.46 -1.49
N VAL A 96 16.66 1.06 -2.74
CA VAL A 96 17.16 -0.26 -3.09
C VAL A 96 18.68 -0.23 -3.06
N GLU A 97 19.29 -1.12 -2.28
CA GLU A 97 20.75 -1.21 -2.23
C GLU A 97 21.29 -1.80 -3.54
N GLY A 98 22.27 -1.13 -4.15
CA GLY A 98 22.90 -1.57 -5.40
C GLY A 98 22.16 -1.18 -6.68
N GLU A 99 21.02 -0.49 -6.59
CA GLU A 99 20.27 0.00 -7.74
C GLU A 99 19.85 1.46 -7.54
N ASN A 100 19.86 2.27 -8.59
CA ASN A 100 19.44 3.68 -8.51
C ASN A 100 17.91 3.82 -8.50
N ALA A 101 17.25 3.10 -7.60
CA ALA A 101 15.81 2.97 -7.54
C ALA A 101 15.27 3.07 -6.10
N ILE A 102 14.02 3.47 -6.00
CA ILE A 102 13.24 3.45 -4.77
C ILE A 102 12.07 2.47 -4.91
N LEU A 103 11.61 1.92 -3.79
CA LEU A 103 10.28 1.30 -3.75
C LEU A 103 9.24 2.42 -3.81
N ARG A 104 8.23 2.26 -4.67
CA ARG A 104 7.23 3.32 -4.87
C ARG A 104 6.51 3.68 -3.56
N PRO A 105 6.50 4.96 -3.17
CA PRO A 105 5.63 5.43 -2.08
C PRO A 105 4.22 5.76 -2.56
N THR A 106 4.08 6.08 -3.85
CA THR A 106 2.85 6.34 -4.59
C THR A 106 3.05 5.97 -6.07
N GLY A 107 1.99 5.98 -6.89
CA GLY A 107 2.05 5.51 -8.29
C GLY A 107 2.58 6.54 -9.30
N GLU A 108 2.40 7.83 -9.01
CA GLU A 108 2.70 8.96 -9.88
C GLU A 108 4.11 8.94 -10.49
N PRO A 109 5.18 8.72 -9.72
CA PRO A 109 6.54 8.80 -10.27
C PRO A 109 6.87 7.62 -11.18
N ALA A 110 6.21 6.47 -11.03
CA ALA A 110 6.34 5.35 -11.95
C ALA A 110 5.51 5.59 -13.23
N MET A 111 4.30 6.15 -13.07
CA MET A 111 3.29 6.22 -14.11
C MET A 111 3.48 7.41 -15.05
N TYR A 112 3.66 8.62 -14.51
CA TYR A 112 3.64 9.86 -15.31
C TYR A 112 4.75 9.95 -16.37
N PRO A 113 5.99 9.50 -16.11
CA PRO A 113 7.02 9.49 -17.14
C PRO A 113 6.66 8.61 -18.33
N ILE A 114 5.92 7.52 -18.09
CA ILE A 114 5.43 6.61 -19.13
C ILE A 114 4.20 7.18 -19.83
N PHE A 115 3.28 7.81 -19.08
CA PHE A 115 2.10 8.46 -19.64
C PHE A 115 2.46 9.51 -20.67
N LYS A 116 3.61 10.19 -20.52
CA LYS A 116 4.11 11.11 -21.55
C LYS A 116 4.15 10.47 -22.94
N TYR A 117 4.63 9.22 -23.06
CA TYR A 117 4.69 8.51 -24.33
C TYR A 117 3.29 8.11 -24.80
N TRP A 118 2.45 7.57 -23.91
CA TRP A 118 1.09 7.15 -24.26
C TRP A 118 0.18 8.30 -24.67
N ILE A 119 0.33 9.48 -24.08
CA ILE A 119 -0.41 10.69 -24.45
C ILE A 119 0.04 11.20 -25.83
N MET A 120 1.33 11.06 -26.15
CA MET A 120 1.87 11.49 -27.45
C MET A 120 1.47 10.54 -28.59
N GLU A 121 1.32 9.25 -28.30
CA GLU A 121 1.07 8.20 -29.29
C GLU A 121 -0.42 7.78 -29.37
N GLY A 122 -1.19 8.04 -28.32
CA GLY A 122 -2.55 7.53 -28.14
C GLY A 122 -3.66 8.57 -28.18
N GLU A 123 -4.88 8.11 -27.99
CA GLU A 123 -6.08 8.94 -27.87
C GLU A 123 -6.45 9.16 -26.41
N LEU A 124 -6.94 10.36 -26.09
CA LEU A 124 -7.43 10.72 -24.76
C LEU A 124 -8.95 10.49 -24.67
N PRO A 125 -9.49 10.16 -23.48
CA PRO A 125 -8.81 10.08 -22.18
C PRO A 125 -8.19 8.70 -21.90
N ILE A 126 -7.00 8.69 -21.28
CA ILE A 126 -6.43 7.48 -20.67
C ILE A 126 -7.05 7.31 -19.27
N LYS A 127 -7.77 6.20 -19.07
CA LYS A 127 -8.41 5.86 -17.79
C LYS A 127 -7.91 4.49 -17.33
N ILE A 128 -7.00 4.49 -16.37
CA ILE A 128 -6.39 3.26 -15.88
C ILE A 128 -6.23 3.28 -14.36
N TYR A 129 -6.15 2.09 -13.76
CA TYR A 129 -5.87 1.91 -12.34
C TYR A 129 -4.93 0.72 -12.11
N GLN A 130 -4.41 0.59 -10.90
CA GLN A 130 -3.66 -0.59 -10.48
C GLN A 130 -3.91 -0.87 -9.00
N THR A 131 -4.09 -2.14 -8.63
CA THR A 131 -4.29 -2.54 -7.24
C THR A 131 -3.04 -3.24 -6.71
N VAL A 132 -2.23 -2.50 -5.97
CA VAL A 132 -0.86 -2.92 -5.66
C VAL A 132 -0.33 -2.27 -4.38
N SER A 133 0.71 -2.86 -3.77
CA SER A 133 1.31 -2.31 -2.54
C SER A 133 2.12 -1.03 -2.79
N SER A 134 2.17 -0.18 -1.76
CA SER A 134 3.05 1.00 -1.69
C SER A 134 3.83 1.03 -0.38
N PHE A 135 4.98 1.70 -0.37
CA PHE A 135 5.93 1.64 0.74
C PHE A 135 6.28 3.03 1.28
N ARG A 136 6.12 3.23 2.59
CA ARG A 136 6.45 4.50 3.26
C ARG A 136 7.28 4.25 4.51
N ASN A 137 8.46 4.85 4.56
CA ASN A 137 9.38 4.76 5.68
C ASN A 137 9.03 5.80 6.75
N GLU A 138 7.86 5.68 7.37
CA GLU A 138 7.46 6.60 8.43
C GLU A 138 8.10 6.25 9.78
N GLY A 139 8.83 7.19 10.37
CA GLY A 139 9.47 7.03 11.69
C GLY A 139 8.51 7.09 12.89
N LYS A 140 7.20 7.28 12.66
CA LYS A 140 6.20 7.49 13.73
C LYS A 140 5.62 6.16 14.23
N THR A 141 4.69 6.23 15.18
CA THR A 141 3.97 5.07 15.72
C THR A 141 3.08 4.46 14.64
N THR A 142 3.27 3.18 14.35
CA THR A 142 2.47 2.43 13.36
C THR A 142 1.22 1.86 14.01
N HIS A 143 0.09 1.92 13.31
CA HIS A 143 -1.19 1.37 13.74
C HIS A 143 -1.67 0.41 12.66
N THR A 144 -1.79 -0.87 13.00
CA THR A 144 -2.14 -1.93 12.05
C THR A 144 -3.38 -1.56 11.22
N MET A 145 -3.31 -1.64 9.89
CA MET A 145 -4.37 -1.28 8.94
C MET A 145 -4.83 0.19 8.96
N ILE A 146 -4.16 1.08 9.68
CA ILE A 146 -4.45 2.52 9.71
C ILE A 146 -3.21 3.32 9.29
N ARG A 147 -2.03 2.84 9.67
CA ARG A 147 -0.75 3.49 9.44
C ARG A 147 0.37 2.46 9.41
N ASP A 148 0.72 2.07 8.21
CA ASP A 148 1.66 1.01 7.92
C ASP A 148 2.81 1.48 7.03
N ARG A 149 3.89 0.70 7.01
CA ARG A 149 5.07 0.95 6.17
C ARG A 149 4.98 0.23 4.84
N GLU A 150 4.36 -0.94 4.83
CA GLU A 150 3.84 -1.58 3.62
C GLU A 150 2.33 -1.41 3.61
N ILE A 151 1.86 -0.47 2.79
CA ILE A 151 0.44 -0.26 2.58
C ILE A 151 0.04 -1.25 1.49
N THR A 152 -0.38 -2.44 1.92
CA THR A 152 -1.03 -3.45 1.07
C THR A 152 -2.34 -2.94 0.49
N PHE A 153 -2.95 -3.71 -0.44
CA PHE A 153 -4.20 -3.41 -1.15
C PHE A 153 -5.18 -2.51 -0.37
N TRP A 154 -5.73 -1.49 -1.03
CA TRP A 154 -6.77 -0.53 -0.57
C TRP A 154 -7.16 -0.59 0.92
N HIS A 155 -6.40 0.06 1.81
CA HIS A 155 -6.82 0.47 3.16
C HIS A 155 -6.04 1.69 3.65
#